data_AF-A0AAT9FHB1-F1
#
_entry.id   AF-A0AAT9FHB1-F1
#
_cell.length_a   1.000
_cell.length_b   1.000
_cell.length_c   1.000
_cell.angle_alpha   90.00
_cell.angle_beta   90.00
_cell.angle_gamma   90.00
#
_symmetry.space_group_name_H-M   'P 1'
#
loop_
_entity.id
_entity.type
_entity.pdbx_description
1 polymer ?
#
loop_
_entity_poly.entity_id
_entity_poly.type
_entity_poly.pdbx_seq_one_letter_code
_entity_poly.pdbx_strand_id
1 'polypeptide(L)'
;MDGRYLVRMGPWSPGRELSKDHVAVQFYKDGKLLKSYSTIDLVKDPKKIELTVNHYFWRGPKCKLETDNKFILDTIDGLRYVFDATSGEVISKEKTKSG
;
A
#
# COMPACT_ATOMS: atom_id res chain seq x y z
N MET A 1 -16.52 -14.47 -2.15
CA MET A 1 -15.13 -14.41 -2.67
C MET A 1 -14.55 -15.80 -2.51
N ASP A 2 -14.22 -16.46 -3.62
CA ASP A 2 -13.74 -17.86 -3.60
C ASP A 2 -12.23 -17.94 -3.32
N GLY A 3 -11.66 -16.97 -2.59
CA GLY A 3 -10.24 -16.91 -2.23
C GLY A 3 -9.25 -16.69 -3.40
N ARG A 4 -9.76 -16.41 -4.61
CA ARG A 4 -8.96 -16.37 -5.84
C ARG A 4 -7.94 -15.23 -5.93
N TYR A 5 -8.29 -14.09 -5.34
CA TYR A 5 -7.49 -12.88 -5.33
C TYR A 5 -7.01 -12.59 -3.92
N LEU A 6 -5.73 -12.23 -3.79
CA LEU A 6 -5.12 -11.93 -2.51
C LEU A 6 -4.38 -10.59 -2.58
N VAL A 7 -4.63 -9.73 -1.60
CA VAL A 7 -3.82 -8.54 -1.33
C VAL A 7 -2.95 -8.83 -0.12
N ARG A 8 -1.64 -8.73 -0.28
CA ARG A 8 -0.65 -8.93 0.78
C ARG A 8 0.01 -7.59 1.10
N MET A 9 -0.05 -7.19 2.36
CA MET A 9 0.77 -6.09 2.86
C MET A 9 2.22 -6.55 2.97
N GLY A 10 3.14 -5.65 2.62
CA GLY A 10 4.56 -5.86 2.83
C GLY A 10 4.90 -6.08 4.31
N PRO A 11 6.07 -6.67 4.60
CA PRO A 11 6.55 -6.80 5.97
C PRO A 11 6.83 -5.41 6.57
N TRP A 12 7.21 -5.37 7.84
CA TRP A 12 7.79 -4.16 8.41
C TRP A 12 9.02 -3.73 7.64
N SER A 13 8.99 -2.50 7.12
CA SER A 13 10.06 -1.96 6.29
C SER A 13 11.27 -1.64 7.18
N PRO A 14 12.43 -2.29 6.95
CA PRO A 14 13.63 -2.05 7.74
C PRO A 14 14.25 -0.69 7.39
N GLY A 15 15.14 -0.21 8.24
CA GLY A 15 15.87 1.03 8.01
C GLY A 15 15.05 2.28 8.31
N ARG A 16 15.46 3.39 7.70
CA ARG A 16 14.99 4.75 8.06
C ARG A 16 14.57 5.59 6.86
N GLU A 17 14.45 4.96 5.69
CA GLU A 17 14.11 5.64 4.44
C GLU A 17 13.24 4.77 3.53
N LEU A 18 12.45 5.43 2.69
CA LEU A 18 11.68 4.78 1.64
C LEU A 18 12.63 4.12 0.65
N SER A 19 12.36 2.88 0.27
CA SER A 19 13.17 2.16 -0.73
C SER A 19 12.28 1.44 -1.73
N LYS A 20 12.83 1.22 -2.94
CA LYS A 20 12.26 0.34 -3.97
C LYS A 20 12.27 -1.12 -3.52
N ASP A 21 13.18 -1.49 -2.63
CA ASP A 21 13.30 -2.86 -2.10
C ASP A 21 12.35 -3.11 -0.93
N HIS A 22 11.76 -2.05 -0.37
CA HIS A 22 10.79 -2.17 0.72
C HIS A 22 9.39 -2.34 0.14
N VAL A 23 8.94 -3.59 0.04
CA VAL A 23 7.59 -3.94 -0.42
C VAL A 23 6.54 -3.27 0.47
N ALA A 24 5.56 -2.61 -0.15
CA ALA A 24 4.43 -1.98 0.51
C ALA A 24 3.15 -2.82 0.38
N VAL A 25 2.76 -3.16 -0.85
CA VAL A 25 1.59 -3.98 -1.14
C VAL A 25 1.81 -4.82 -2.39
N GLN A 26 1.27 -6.04 -2.38
CA GLN A 26 1.34 -6.98 -3.48
C GLN A 26 -0.05 -7.57 -3.76
N PHE A 27 -0.32 -7.80 -5.04
CA PHE A 27 -1.58 -8.36 -5.54
C PHE A 27 -1.31 -9.70 -6.20
N TYR A 28 -2.15 -10.69 -5.93
CA TYR A 28 -2.01 -12.04 -6.43
C TYR A 28 -3.32 -12.56 -7.01
N LYS A 29 -3.21 -13.44 -8.02
CA LYS A 29 -4.31 -14.25 -8.56
C LYS A 29 -3.85 -15.68 -8.69
N ASP A 30 -4.62 -16.61 -8.13
CA ASP A 30 -4.31 -18.05 -8.19
C ASP A 30 -2.86 -18.33 -7.71
N GLY A 31 -2.42 -17.63 -6.64
CA GLY A 31 -1.07 -17.71 -6.08
C GLY A 31 0.05 -17.02 -6.88
N LYS A 32 -0.25 -16.45 -8.05
CA LYS A 32 0.73 -15.77 -8.90
C LYS A 32 0.73 -14.26 -8.64
N LEU A 33 1.91 -13.67 -8.51
CA LEU A 33 2.07 -12.22 -8.34
C LEU A 33 1.60 -11.49 -9.61
N LEU A 34 0.65 -10.58 -9.44
CA LEU A 34 0.15 -9.69 -10.50
C LEU A 34 0.91 -8.37 -10.50
N LYS A 35 1.03 -7.73 -9.33
CA LYS A 35 1.66 -6.42 -9.18
C LYS A 35 2.23 -6.24 -7.79
N SER A 36 3.32 -5.50 -7.69
CA SER A 36 4.01 -5.16 -6.44
C SER A 36 4.30 -3.67 -6.45
N TYR A 37 4.00 -3.00 -5.35
CA TYR A 37 4.41 -1.62 -5.11
C TYR A 37 5.32 -1.59 -3.90
N SER A 38 6.38 -0.79 -4.01
CA SER A 38 7.27 -0.46 -2.91
C SER A 38 6.80 0.77 -2.15
N THR A 39 7.39 1.02 -0.98
CA THR A 39 7.06 2.20 -0.17
C THR A 39 7.35 3.51 -0.89
N ILE A 40 8.40 3.58 -1.73
CA ILE A 40 8.73 4.76 -2.53
C ILE A 40 7.79 4.97 -3.73
N ASP A 41 7.12 3.90 -4.19
CA ASP A 41 6.09 4.03 -5.23
C ASP A 41 4.84 4.73 -4.68
N LEU A 42 4.51 4.50 -3.40
CA LEU A 42 3.26 4.95 -2.80
C LEU A 42 3.40 6.25 -1.99
N VAL A 43 4.47 6.44 -1.23
CA VAL A 43 4.69 7.68 -0.44
C VAL A 43 5.43 8.71 -1.28
N LYS A 44 4.90 9.92 -1.36
CA LYS A 44 5.45 11.04 -2.15
C LYS A 44 6.17 12.07 -1.31
N ASP A 45 5.88 12.17 -0.01
CA ASP A 45 6.63 12.99 0.93
C ASP A 45 7.41 12.13 1.93
N PRO A 46 8.70 11.85 1.68
CA PRO A 46 9.54 11.05 2.56
C PRO A 46 9.70 11.66 3.96
N LYS A 47 9.50 12.97 4.12
CA LYS A 47 9.66 13.65 5.42
C LYS A 47 8.55 13.31 6.41
N LYS A 48 7.45 12.71 5.93
CA LYS A 48 6.29 12.34 6.74
C LYS A 48 6.33 10.92 7.28
N ILE A 49 7.34 10.12 6.93
CA ILE A 49 7.47 8.78 7.52
C ILE A 49 7.79 8.90 9.01
N GLU A 50 7.21 8.02 9.81
CA GLU A 50 7.48 7.97 11.24
C GLU A 50 8.55 6.91 11.51
N LEU A 51 9.66 7.32 12.10
CA LEU A 51 10.79 6.45 12.37
C LEU A 51 10.65 5.75 13.73
N THR A 52 11.05 4.49 13.77
CA THR A 52 11.36 3.75 15.00
C THR A 52 12.86 3.49 15.07
N VAL A 53 13.31 2.63 16.00
CA VAL A 53 14.74 2.30 16.16
C VAL A 53 15.34 1.74 14.86
N ASN A 54 14.67 0.78 14.22
CA ASN A 54 15.18 0.06 13.04
C ASN A 54 14.14 -0.12 11.90
N HIS A 55 12.97 0.50 12.01
CA HIS A 55 11.89 0.44 11.01
C HIS A 55 11.25 1.81 10.84
N TYR A 56 10.40 1.95 9.84
CA TYR A 56 9.55 3.14 9.68
C TYR A 56 8.10 2.78 9.33
N PHE A 57 7.19 3.67 9.72
CA PHE A 57 5.79 3.63 9.32
C PHE A 57 5.53 4.57 8.15
N TRP A 58 4.76 4.08 7.19
CA TRP A 58 4.42 4.79 5.96
C TRP A 58 2.93 4.76 5.65
N ARG A 59 2.17 3.92 6.35
CA ARG A 59 0.75 3.67 6.08
C ARG A 59 -0.12 4.66 6.86
N GLY A 60 -1.17 5.13 6.22
CA GLY A 60 -2.22 5.93 6.83
C GLY A 60 -3.31 5.06 7.50
N PRO A 61 -4.44 5.68 7.89
CA PRO A 61 -5.44 5.01 8.72
C PRO A 61 -6.28 3.97 7.98
N LYS A 62 -6.58 4.15 6.68
CA LYS A 62 -7.37 3.16 5.93
C LYS A 62 -6.47 2.14 5.23
N CYS A 63 -6.80 0.86 5.42
CA CYS A 63 -6.19 -0.29 4.76
C CYS A 63 -7.21 -1.42 4.73
N LYS A 64 -8.04 -1.49 3.69
CA LYS A 64 -9.16 -2.45 3.64
C LYS A 64 -9.50 -2.90 2.23
N LEU A 65 -9.96 -4.14 2.11
CA LEU A 65 -10.58 -4.70 0.92
C LEU A 65 -12.10 -4.49 1.00
N GLU A 66 -12.68 -3.90 -0.04
CA GLU A 66 -14.12 -3.69 -0.20
C GLU A 66 -14.78 -4.85 -0.97
N THR A 67 -16.11 -4.88 -0.97
CA THR A 67 -16.93 -5.95 -1.58
C THR A 67 -16.83 -6.03 -3.11
N ASP A 68 -16.40 -4.96 -3.78
CA ASP A 68 -16.27 -4.85 -5.23
C ASP A 68 -14.85 -5.10 -5.77
N ASN A 69 -14.05 -5.86 -5.02
CA ASN A 69 -12.62 -6.11 -5.29
C ASN A 69 -11.79 -4.81 -5.30
N LYS A 70 -12.22 -3.73 -4.66
CA LYS A 70 -11.38 -2.55 -4.50
C LYS A 70 -10.58 -2.64 -3.20
N PHE A 71 -9.29 -2.38 -3.29
CA PHE A 71 -8.44 -2.26 -2.12
C PHE A 71 -8.12 -0.79 -1.88
N ILE A 72 -8.49 -0.29 -0.70
CA ILE A 72 -8.26 1.10 -0.28
C ILE A 72 -7.06 1.13 0.66
N LEU A 73 -6.10 1.99 0.35
CA LEU A 73 -4.89 2.19 1.13
C LEU A 73 -4.58 3.67 1.26
N ASP A 74 -4.52 4.14 2.49
CA ASP A 74 -4.00 5.45 2.82
C ASP A 74 -2.49 5.36 3.08
N THR A 75 -1.76 6.40 2.70
CA THR A 75 -0.37 6.62 3.07
C THR A 75 -0.27 7.76 4.08
N ILE A 76 0.79 7.73 4.89
CA ILE A 76 1.03 8.69 5.98
C ILE A 76 1.16 10.14 5.48
N ASP A 77 1.52 10.31 4.20
CA ASP A 77 1.62 11.63 3.57
C ASP A 77 0.28 12.24 3.15
N GLY A 78 -0.83 11.54 3.42
CA GLY A 78 -2.19 12.01 3.18
C GLY A 78 -2.69 11.70 1.77
N LEU A 79 -2.21 10.62 1.15
CA LEU A 79 -2.75 10.11 -0.10
C LEU A 79 -3.62 8.90 0.16
N ARG A 80 -4.71 8.79 -0.59
CA ARG A 80 -5.54 7.60 -0.69
C ARG A 80 -5.38 7.00 -2.07
N TYR A 81 -5.05 5.72 -2.10
CA TYR A 81 -5.04 4.89 -3.29
C TYR A 81 -6.24 3.95 -3.26
N VAL A 82 -6.90 3.82 -4.40
CA VAL A 82 -7.88 2.76 -4.66
C VAL A 82 -7.30 1.87 -5.74
N PHE A 83 -7.07 0.61 -5.40
CA PHE A 83 -6.57 -0.39 -6.31
C PHE A 83 -7.68 -1.33 -6.74
N ASP A 84 -7.62 -1.79 -7.99
CA ASP A 84 -8.32 -3.00 -8.41
C ASP A 84 -7.56 -4.21 -7.85
N ALA A 85 -8.18 -5.02 -6.99
CA ALA A 85 -7.53 -6.18 -6.37
C ALA A 85 -7.34 -7.36 -7.33
N THR A 86 -8.01 -7.34 -8.49
CA THR A 86 -7.93 -8.39 -9.52
C THR A 86 -6.82 -8.18 -10.53
N SER A 87 -6.31 -6.94 -10.66
CA SER A 87 -5.17 -6.57 -11.51
C SER A 87 -3.99 -5.97 -10.74
N GLY A 88 -4.25 -5.39 -9.56
CA GLY A 88 -3.30 -4.59 -8.79
C GLY A 88 -3.10 -3.19 -9.35
N GLU A 89 -3.92 -2.72 -10.29
CA GLU A 89 -3.80 -1.37 -10.86
C GLU A 89 -4.41 -0.30 -9.96
N VAL A 90 -3.81 0.88 -9.96
CA VAL A 90 -4.37 2.06 -9.29
C VAL A 90 -5.54 2.58 -10.13
N ILE A 91 -6.76 2.47 -9.60
CA ILE A 91 -7.98 3.04 -10.16
C ILE A 91 -8.02 4.56 -9.89
N SER A 92 -7.71 4.95 -8.66
CA SER A 92 -7.69 6.37 -8.28
C SER A 92 -6.63 6.69 -7.23
N LYS A 93 -6.21 7.96 -7.25
CA LYS A 93 -5.30 8.55 -6.28
C LYS A 93 -5.78 9.96 -5.93
N GLU A 94 -6.04 10.20 -4.66
CA GLU A 94 -6.53 11.50 -4.16
C GLU A 94 -5.87 11.89 -2.84
N LYS A 95 -5.90 13.17 -2.49
CA LYS A 95 -5.48 13.61 -1.14
C LYS A 95 -6.61 13.35 -0.15
N THR A 96 -6.30 12.78 1.00
CA THR A 96 -7.26 12.68 2.09
C THR A 96 -7.52 14.06 2.67
N LYS A 97 -8.80 14.46 2.80
CA LYS A 97 -9.15 15.66 3.55
C LYS A 97 -8.76 15.43 5.01
N SER A 98 -7.78 16.18 5.51
CA SER A 98 -7.48 16.27 6.94
C SER A 98 -8.72 16.82 7.63
N GLY A 99 -9.34 16.01 8.47
CA GLY A 99 -10.33 16.46 9.45
C GLY A 99 -9.64 17.05 10.67
#